data_AF-A0A6M8WDN2-F1
#
_entry.id   AF-A0A6M8WDN2-F1
#
_cell.length_a   1.000
_cell.length_b   1.000
_cell.length_c   1.000
_cell.angle_alpha   90.00
_cell.angle_beta   90.00
_cell.angle_gamma   90.00
#
_symmetry.space_group_name_H-M   'P 1'
#
loop_
_entity.id
_entity.type
_entity.pdbx_description
1 polymer ?
#
loop_
_entity_poly.entity_id
_entity_poly.type
_entity_poly.pdbx_seq_one_letter_code
_entity_poly.pdbx_strand_id
1 'polypeptide(L)'
;MIASSALLTACGGGGGTGTTIGSGAGQVPAGTASVQVSWDAPTNRSDGSCLGNDLNGFVVSYGNSSGQYTQNAQLYLSSGSISCQQIAYDNVCGVSVNRCTYTVGGLATGDWYFAVRAFDDVGAYSSYSFEASTRLN
;
A
#
# COMPACT_ATOMS: atom_id res chain seq x y z
N MET A 1 11.08 -4.32 -11.52
CA MET A 1 10.01 -3.37 -11.90
C MET A 1 8.75 -4.15 -12.18
N ILE A 2 8.12 -4.52 -11.08
CA ILE A 2 6.85 -5.21 -11.08
C ILE A 2 5.76 -4.12 -11.07
N ALA A 3 4.76 -4.16 -11.95
CA ALA A 3 3.74 -3.11 -12.06
C ALA A 3 2.53 -3.39 -11.15
N SER A 4 2.23 -2.46 -10.24
CA SER A 4 1.01 -2.48 -9.42
C SER A 4 0.25 -1.18 -9.66
N SER A 5 -1.05 -1.29 -9.90
CA SER A 5 -1.96 -0.14 -10.08
C SER A 5 -2.76 0.03 -8.81
N ALA A 6 -2.73 1.22 -8.19
CA ALA A 6 -3.43 1.51 -6.94
C ALA A 6 -4.70 2.36 -7.20
N LEU A 7 -5.79 2.01 -6.52
CA LEU A 7 -7.08 2.71 -6.47
C LEU A 7 -7.42 3.01 -5.00
N LEU A 8 -7.97 4.19 -4.71
CA LEU A 8 -8.28 4.65 -3.35
C LEU A 8 -9.79 4.75 -3.14
N THR A 9 -10.26 4.26 -1.99
CA THR A 9 -11.61 4.55 -1.48
C THR A 9 -11.47 5.13 -0.07
N ALA A 10 -11.78 6.42 0.10
CA ALA A 10 -11.78 7.08 1.40
C ALA A 10 -13.18 7.00 2.03
N CYS A 11 -13.26 6.54 3.28
CA CYS A 11 -14.45 6.63 4.11
C CYS A 11 -14.10 7.46 5.35
N GLY A 12 -14.24 8.77 5.26
CA GLY A 12 -13.86 9.71 6.32
C GLY A 12 -15.02 10.06 7.25
N GLY A 13 -14.87 9.72 8.54
CA GLY A 13 -15.71 10.21 9.65
C GLY A 13 -14.80 10.77 10.75
N GLY A 14 -14.97 12.05 11.09
CA GLY A 14 -14.05 12.82 11.93
C GLY A 14 -14.34 12.82 13.43
N GLY A 15 -13.32 13.23 14.20
CA GLY A 15 -13.44 13.80 15.54
C GLY A 15 -12.54 13.19 16.62
N GLY A 16 -11.51 13.93 17.06
CA GLY A 16 -10.80 13.62 18.31
C GLY A 16 -9.47 14.35 18.50
N THR A 17 -9.49 15.43 19.29
CA THR A 17 -8.33 16.19 19.78
C THR A 17 -7.47 15.37 20.74
N GLY A 18 -6.16 15.29 20.52
CA GLY A 18 -5.21 14.64 21.42
C GLY A 18 -3.83 15.33 21.43
N THR A 19 -3.49 15.93 22.56
CA THR A 19 -2.28 16.74 22.83
C THR A 19 -1.02 15.87 23.01
N THR A 20 0.10 16.42 22.53
CA THR A 20 1.52 15.96 22.39
C THR A 20 2.23 15.38 23.63
N ILE A 21 3.23 14.49 23.44
CA ILE A 21 4.69 14.63 23.80
C ILE A 21 5.53 13.70 22.88
N GLY A 22 6.64 14.18 22.31
CA GLY A 22 7.32 13.57 21.15
C GLY A 22 8.63 12.81 21.38
N SER A 23 9.31 12.45 20.27
CA SER A 23 10.77 12.40 20.05
C SER A 23 11.10 11.64 18.75
N GLY A 24 11.73 12.33 17.78
CA GLY A 24 12.76 11.75 16.90
C GLY A 24 12.43 10.55 15.99
N ALA A 25 11.39 10.63 15.18
CA ALA A 25 11.28 10.08 13.82
C ALA A 25 10.09 10.80 13.17
N GLY A 26 9.99 10.89 11.85
CA GLY A 26 8.92 11.59 11.12
C GLY A 26 7.51 11.03 11.40
N GLN A 27 7.01 11.24 12.62
CA GLN A 27 5.68 10.89 13.07
C GLN A 27 4.74 11.96 12.56
N VAL A 28 4.03 11.62 11.49
CA VAL A 28 2.88 12.39 11.06
C VAL A 28 1.88 12.45 12.22
N PRO A 29 1.23 13.60 12.51
CA PRO A 29 0.26 13.71 13.58
C PRO A 29 -0.77 12.57 13.50
N ALA A 30 -0.99 11.87 14.62
CA ALA A 30 -1.97 10.80 14.69
C ALA A 30 -3.37 11.41 14.59
N GLY A 31 -4.05 11.18 13.46
CA GLY A 31 -5.47 11.52 13.33
C GLY A 31 -6.37 10.31 13.50
N THR A 32 -7.68 10.51 13.39
CA THR A 32 -8.69 9.44 13.54
C THR A 32 -9.16 8.89 12.19
N ALA A 33 -8.74 9.49 11.08
CA ALA A 33 -9.20 9.09 9.76
C ALA A 33 -8.50 7.82 9.28
N SER A 34 -9.16 7.13 8.34
CA SER A 34 -8.61 5.96 7.69
C SER A 34 -8.86 6.01 6.18
N VAL A 35 -7.94 5.43 5.42
CA VAL A 35 -7.99 5.36 3.96
C VAL A 35 -7.79 3.92 3.55
N GLN A 36 -8.71 3.39 2.74
CA GLN A 36 -8.53 2.08 2.12
C GLN A 36 -7.79 2.24 0.80
N VAL A 37 -6.64 1.57 0.71
CA VAL A 37 -5.83 1.46 -0.50
C VAL A 37 -6.09 0.08 -1.11
N SER A 38 -6.36 0.05 -2.41
CA SER A 38 -6.60 -1.16 -3.19
C SER A 38 -5.60 -1.22 -4.35
N TRP A 39 -5.07 -2.38 -4.68
CA TRP A 39 -4.17 -2.53 -5.83
C TRP A 39 -4.21 -3.93 -6.41
N ASP A 40 -3.84 -4.05 -7.68
CA ASP A 40 -3.67 -5.35 -8.33
C ASP A 40 -2.27 -5.89 -8.07
N ALA A 41 -2.23 -7.09 -7.50
CA ALA A 41 -1.03 -7.87 -7.27
C ALA A 41 -0.41 -8.23 -8.62
N PRO A 42 0.91 -8.09 -8.73
CA PRO A 42 1.58 -8.34 -9.98
C PRO A 42 1.76 -9.83 -10.29
N THR A 43 1.78 -10.14 -11.58
CA THR A 43 2.02 -11.50 -12.09
C THR A 43 3.40 -11.68 -12.75
N ASN A 44 4.08 -10.59 -13.09
CA ASN A 44 5.39 -10.60 -13.75
C ASN A 44 6.44 -9.79 -12.99
N ARG A 45 7.69 -10.22 -13.13
CA ARG A 45 8.91 -9.47 -12.79
C ARG A 45 9.19 -8.37 -13.81
N SER A 46 10.20 -7.52 -13.54
CA SER A 46 10.65 -6.45 -14.47
C SER A 46 11.05 -6.94 -15.84
N ASP A 47 11.64 -8.12 -15.88
CA ASP A 47 12.18 -8.75 -17.07
C ASP A 47 11.08 -9.48 -17.86
N GLY A 48 9.81 -9.36 -17.43
CA GLY A 48 8.67 -10.04 -18.03
C GLY A 48 8.53 -11.50 -17.59
N SER A 49 9.51 -12.07 -16.87
CA SER A 49 9.40 -13.43 -16.35
C SER A 49 8.27 -13.51 -15.32
N CYS A 50 7.67 -14.69 -15.20
CA CYS A 50 6.54 -14.89 -14.28
C CYS A 50 7.02 -14.87 -12.84
N LEU A 51 6.25 -14.19 -11.97
CA LEU A 51 6.54 -14.09 -10.54
C LEU A 51 6.22 -15.39 -9.80
N GLY A 52 5.29 -16.20 -10.32
CA GLY A 52 4.90 -17.47 -9.69
C GLY A 52 4.36 -17.26 -8.28
N ASN A 53 4.86 -18.07 -7.34
CA ASN A 53 4.54 -18.00 -5.91
C ASN A 53 5.59 -17.22 -5.11
N ASP A 54 6.51 -16.52 -5.77
CA ASP A 54 7.66 -15.90 -5.10
C ASP A 54 7.29 -14.60 -4.37
N LEU A 55 6.04 -14.12 -4.53
CA LEU A 55 5.53 -12.94 -3.86
C LEU A 55 5.29 -13.20 -2.37
N ASN A 56 6.02 -12.49 -1.51
CA ASN A 56 5.90 -12.61 -0.06
C ASN A 56 4.96 -11.53 0.53
N GLY A 57 4.93 -10.35 -0.08
CA GLY A 57 4.10 -9.27 0.42
C GLY A 57 4.20 -7.95 -0.31
N PHE A 58 3.71 -6.90 0.37
CA PHE A 58 3.67 -5.53 -0.11
C PHE A 58 4.13 -4.54 0.96
N VAL A 59 4.67 -3.41 0.52
CA VAL A 59 4.87 -2.24 1.38
C VAL A 59 4.02 -1.10 0.83
N VAL A 60 3.07 -0.64 1.65
CA VAL A 60 2.32 0.59 1.39
C VAL A 60 3.13 1.74 1.98
N SER A 61 3.65 2.62 1.14
CA SER A 61 4.41 3.80 1.53
C SER A 61 3.55 5.04 1.35
N TYR A 62 3.52 5.93 2.33
CA TYR A 62 2.65 7.09 2.32
C TYR A 62 3.24 8.29 3.05
N GLY A 63 2.72 9.48 2.73
CA GLY A 63 3.17 10.75 3.29
C GLY A 63 2.32 11.93 2.84
N ASN A 64 2.66 13.13 3.30
CA ASN A 64 1.89 14.36 3.03
C ASN A 64 2.42 15.19 1.86
N SER A 65 3.35 14.64 1.08
CA SER A 65 3.89 15.30 -0.11
C SER A 65 4.15 14.30 -1.20
N SER A 66 3.82 14.67 -2.45
CA SER A 66 4.02 13.83 -3.63
C SER A 66 5.48 13.39 -3.75
N GLY A 67 5.70 12.10 -3.98
CA GLY A 67 7.02 11.48 -4.08
C GLY A 67 7.81 11.42 -2.77
N GLN A 68 7.26 11.86 -1.64
CA GLN A 68 7.90 11.86 -0.32
C GLN A 68 7.09 11.00 0.66
N TYR A 69 7.44 9.71 0.72
CA TYR A 69 6.78 8.74 1.60
C TYR A 69 7.59 8.53 2.88
N THR A 70 7.19 9.19 3.96
CA THR A 70 7.89 9.11 5.26
C THR A 70 7.40 7.95 6.12
N GLN A 71 6.30 7.29 5.74
CA GLN A 71 5.70 6.19 6.48
C GLN A 71 5.58 4.95 5.60
N ASN A 72 5.71 3.77 6.20
CA ASN A 72 5.69 2.50 5.51
C ASN A 72 4.92 1.47 6.34
N ALA A 73 3.95 0.80 5.73
CA ALA A 73 3.28 -0.38 6.29
C ALA A 73 3.72 -1.61 5.49
N GLN A 74 4.48 -2.50 6.13
CA GLN A 74 4.90 -3.77 5.53
C GLN A 74 3.86 -4.85 5.81
N LEU A 75 3.36 -5.48 4.76
CA LEU A 75 2.25 -6.41 4.75
C LEU A 75 2.72 -7.74 4.17
N TYR A 76 2.78 -8.77 5.00
CA TYR A 76 3.05 -10.13 4.54
C TYR A 76 1.74 -10.82 4.17
N LEU A 77 1.71 -11.50 3.03
CA LEU A 77 0.53 -12.27 2.60
C LEU A 77 0.17 -13.37 3.60
N SER A 78 1.15 -13.89 4.34
CA SER A 78 0.96 -14.90 5.40
C SER A 78 0.41 -14.34 6.72
N SER A 79 0.42 -13.03 6.92
CA SER A 79 0.06 -12.41 8.21
C SER A 79 -1.43 -12.17 8.42
N GLY A 80 -2.25 -12.26 7.36
CA GLY A 80 -3.67 -11.89 7.40
C GLY A 80 -3.95 -10.39 7.56
N SER A 81 -2.91 -9.54 7.59
CA SER A 81 -3.05 -8.08 7.72
C SER A 81 -3.55 -7.37 6.44
N ILE A 82 -3.68 -8.13 5.35
CA ILE A 82 -4.05 -7.68 4.02
C ILE A 82 -5.13 -8.61 3.48
N SER A 83 -6.14 -8.04 2.82
CA SER A 83 -7.20 -8.82 2.17
C SER A 83 -6.96 -8.84 0.66
N CYS A 84 -6.62 -10.01 0.13
CA CYS A 84 -6.42 -10.21 -1.31
C CYS A 84 -7.48 -11.17 -1.86
N GLN A 85 -8.16 -10.75 -2.92
CA GLN A 85 -9.16 -11.54 -3.61
C GLN A 85 -8.75 -11.76 -5.05
N GLN A 86 -8.88 -12.99 -5.55
CA GLN A 86 -8.65 -13.28 -6.95
C GLN A 86 -9.69 -12.56 -7.82
N ILE A 87 -9.21 -11.75 -8.77
CA ILE A 87 -10.06 -11.00 -9.70
C ILE A 87 -9.96 -11.51 -11.14
N ALA A 88 -8.83 -12.16 -11.48
CA ALA A 88 -8.59 -12.73 -12.80
C ALA A 88 -7.55 -13.84 -12.72
N TYR A 89 -7.27 -14.47 -13.85
CA TYR A 89 -6.23 -15.49 -14.02
C TYR A 89 -5.36 -15.12 -15.22
N ASP A 90 -4.05 -15.06 -15.02
CA ASP A 90 -3.09 -14.79 -16.07
C ASP A 90 -2.72 -16.11 -16.76
N ASN A 91 -3.20 -16.31 -17.99
CA ASN A 91 -2.95 -17.53 -18.76
C ASN A 91 -1.53 -17.60 -19.36
N VAL A 92 -0.76 -16.50 -19.34
CA VAL A 92 0.64 -16.49 -19.79
C VAL A 92 1.52 -17.04 -18.67
N CYS A 93 1.29 -16.58 -17.44
CA CYS A 93 2.08 -16.99 -16.28
C CYS A 93 1.49 -18.13 -15.46
N GLY A 94 0.25 -18.52 -15.72
CA GLY A 94 -0.43 -19.59 -14.99
C GLY A 94 -0.73 -19.24 -13.53
N VAL A 95 -0.85 -17.95 -13.20
CA VAL A 95 -1.03 -17.45 -11.83
C VAL A 95 -2.32 -16.66 -11.68
N SER A 96 -2.86 -16.65 -10.47
CA SER A 96 -4.02 -15.82 -10.13
C SER A 96 -3.62 -14.34 -10.00
N VAL A 97 -4.40 -13.46 -10.62
CA VAL A 97 -4.32 -12.02 -10.43
C VAL A 97 -5.18 -11.67 -9.22
N ASN A 98 -4.56 -11.19 -8.16
CA ASN A 98 -5.26 -10.85 -6.92
C ASN A 98 -5.38 -9.34 -6.75
N ARG A 99 -6.56 -8.82 -6.43
CA ARG A 99 -6.73 -7.46 -5.92
C ARG A 99 -6.57 -7.47 -4.42
N CYS A 100 -5.58 -6.75 -3.94
CA CYS A 100 -5.28 -6.62 -2.53
C CYS A 100 -5.77 -5.28 -1.98
N THR A 101 -6.24 -5.29 -0.73
CA THR A 101 -6.76 -4.13 -0.02
C THR A 101 -6.15 -4.04 1.37
N TYR A 102 -5.85 -2.81 1.78
CA TYR A 102 -5.33 -2.49 3.11
C TYR A 102 -5.89 -1.16 3.60
N THR A 103 -6.23 -1.08 4.88
CA THR A 103 -6.71 0.15 5.51
C THR A 103 -5.58 0.81 6.29
N VAL A 104 -5.16 1.98 5.84
CA VAL A 104 -4.24 2.85 6.57
C VAL A 104 -5.06 3.68 7.55
N GLY A 105 -4.87 3.44 8.85
CA GLY A 105 -5.50 4.23 9.90
C GLY A 105 -4.57 5.29 10.49
N GLY A 106 -5.09 6.10 11.41
CA GLY A 106 -4.27 7.05 12.17
C GLY A 106 -3.94 8.33 11.42
N LEU A 107 -4.66 8.65 10.34
CA LEU A 107 -4.31 9.76 9.44
C LEU A 107 -4.93 11.07 9.92
N ALA A 108 -4.10 12.11 10.03
CA ALA A 108 -4.56 13.49 10.24
C ALA A 108 -5.24 14.06 9.00
N THR A 109 -5.97 15.16 9.19
CA THR A 109 -6.50 15.97 8.08
C THR A 109 -5.34 16.54 7.25
N GLY A 110 -5.57 16.68 5.95
CA GLY A 110 -4.55 17.11 5.00
C GLY A 110 -4.51 16.24 3.74
N ASP A 111 -3.57 16.56 2.87
CA ASP A 111 -3.30 15.80 1.67
C ASP A 111 -2.39 14.61 1.98
N TRP A 112 -2.71 13.48 1.38
CA TRP A 112 -2.01 12.22 1.56
C TRP A 112 -1.75 11.55 0.21
N TYR A 113 -0.54 11.03 0.07
CA TYR A 113 -0.03 10.38 -1.12
C TYR A 113 0.40 8.97 -0.74
N PHE A 114 0.09 8.00 -1.59
CA PHE A 114 0.29 6.58 -1.35
C PHE A 114 0.92 5.94 -2.58
N ALA A 115 1.90 5.06 -2.35
CA ALA A 115 2.46 4.19 -3.35
C ALA A 115 2.72 2.80 -2.76
N VAL A 116 2.56 1.76 -3.57
CA VAL A 116 2.72 0.37 -3.16
C VAL A 116 3.91 -0.24 -3.90
N ARG A 117 4.67 -1.07 -3.21
CA ARG A 117 5.69 -1.93 -3.84
C ARG A 117 5.53 -3.36 -3.37
N ALA A 118 5.73 -4.31 -4.27
CA ALA A 118 5.79 -5.73 -3.95
C ALA A 118 7.18 -6.11 -3.46
N PHE A 119 7.28 -7.16 -2.63
CA PHE A 119 8.54 -7.80 -2.31
C PHE A 119 8.43 -9.32 -2.33
N ASP A 120 9.51 -9.98 -2.74
CA ASP A 120 9.60 -11.44 -2.79
C ASP A 120 10.12 -12.05 -1.47
N ASP A 121 10.19 -13.38 -1.41
CA ASP A 121 10.68 -14.11 -0.22
C ASP A 121 12.17 -13.88 0.07
N VAL A 122 12.91 -13.32 -0.89
CA VAL A 122 14.32 -12.93 -0.75
C VAL A 122 14.45 -11.46 -0.30
N GLY A 123 13.33 -10.74 -0.18
CA GLY A 123 13.28 -9.34 0.23
C GLY A 123 13.62 -8.35 -0.88
N ALA A 124 13.61 -8.77 -2.15
CA ALA A 124 13.81 -7.86 -3.28
C ALA A 124 12.53 -7.06 -3.54
N TYR A 125 12.66 -5.74 -3.62
CA TYR A 125 11.53 -4.83 -3.81
C TYR A 125 11.30 -4.50 -5.29
N SER A 126 10.04 -4.34 -5.67
CA SER A 126 9.67 -3.69 -6.92
C SER A 126 9.90 -2.18 -6.89
N SER A 127 9.81 -1.56 -8.06
CA SER A 127 9.53 -0.12 -8.15
C SER A 127 8.19 0.20 -7.50
N TYR A 128 8.00 1.45 -7.12
CA TYR A 128 6.70 1.94 -6.66
C TYR A 128 5.64 1.83 -7.75
N SER A 129 4.40 1.61 -7.32
CA SER A 129 3.19 1.80 -8.12
C SER A 129 3.08 3.24 -8.60
N PHE A 130 2.08 3.50 -9.44
CA PHE A 130 1.58 4.85 -9.60
C PHE A 130 1.15 5.41 -8.24
N GLU A 131 1.48 6.69 -8.02
CA GLU A 131 1.06 7.40 -6.83
C GLU A 131 -0.45 7.63 -6.88
N ALA A 132 -1.10 7.37 -5.77
CA ALA A 132 -2.50 7.68 -5.55
C ALA A 132 -2.59 8.74 -4.45
N SER A 133 -3.47 9.73 -4.59
CA SER A 133 -3.60 10.83 -3.63
C SER A 133 -5.04 11.01 -3.15
N THR A 134 -5.20 11.45 -1.91
CA THR A 134 -6.50 11.85 -1.35
C THR A 134 -6.34 13.00 -0.37
N ARG A 135 -7.44 13.71 -0.10
CA ARG A 135 -7.50 14.79 0.88
C ARG A 135 -8.48 14.44 1.98
N LEU A 136 -8.03 14.52 3.23
CA LEU A 136 -8.83 14.30 4.43
C LEU A 136 -9.20 15.64 5.06
N ASN A 137 -10.48 15.84 5.37
CA ASN A 137 -11.04 17.07 5.92
C ASN A 137 -11.61 16.90 7.34
#